data_AF-A0A5Q2P1N7-F1
#
_entry.id   AF-A0A5Q2P1N7-F1
#
_cell.length_a   1.000
_cell.length_b   1.000
_cell.length_c   1.000
_cell.angle_alpha   90.00
_cell.angle_beta   90.00
_cell.angle_gamma   90.00
#
_symmetry.space_group_name_H-M   'P 1'
#
loop_
_entity.id
_entity.type
_entity.pdbx_description
1 polymer ?
#
loop_
_entity_poly.entity_id
_entity_poly.type
_entity_poly.pdbx_seq_one_letter_code
_entity_poly.pdbx_strand_id
1 'polypeptide(L)'
;MNRFPKAPLPMLVTGMILTALTGCTNEAPAEMPPPSPRVSSVSTPTATVSPTEIPTLSPTPSAPVGEIRTFTFGRLKLEVTQVIETRTKQSSDGGVPWEYQQVVYGAGARVRVLDTGMSDASITEDGKSHPQFGISFEPDGRQEIDEKLESFEITPDMRGIFSLESSVFVLGFEAYQAS
;
A
#
# COMPACT_ATOMS: atom_id res chain seq x y z
N MET A 1 -0.81 13.12 -45.71
CA MET A 1 -0.67 11.65 -45.89
C MET A 1 0.70 11.25 -45.40
N ASN A 2 0.83 10.89 -44.11
CA ASN A 2 2.09 10.43 -43.55
C ASN A 2 1.92 8.99 -43.10
N ARG A 3 2.49 8.07 -43.88
CA ARG A 3 2.60 6.64 -43.54
C ARG A 3 3.75 6.47 -42.56
N PHE A 4 3.48 6.00 -41.36
CA PHE A 4 4.49 5.37 -40.51
C PHE A 4 4.43 3.84 -40.67
N PRO A 5 5.58 3.14 -40.76
CA PRO A 5 5.61 1.71 -40.99
C PRO A 5 5.20 0.93 -39.73
N LYS A 6 4.34 -0.06 -39.96
CA LYS A 6 3.80 -1.02 -38.98
C LYS A 6 4.87 -2.09 -38.71
N ALA A 7 5.34 -2.21 -37.48
CA ALA A 7 6.18 -3.32 -37.03
C ALA A 7 5.34 -4.24 -36.10
N PRO A 8 5.27 -5.56 -36.33
CA PRO A 8 4.57 -6.48 -35.44
C PRO A 8 5.46 -6.93 -34.28
N LEU A 9 4.90 -6.88 -33.06
CA LEU A 9 5.47 -7.49 -31.85
C LEU A 9 5.26 -9.03 -31.85
N PRO A 10 6.18 -9.81 -31.25
CA PRO A 10 6.11 -11.27 -31.20
C PRO A 10 5.09 -11.78 -30.16
N MET A 11 4.30 -12.79 -30.55
CA MET A 11 3.47 -13.60 -29.67
C MET A 11 4.33 -14.42 -28.70
N LEU A 12 4.12 -14.25 -27.40
CA LEU A 12 4.61 -15.16 -26.37
C LEU A 12 3.39 -15.82 -25.69
N VAL A 13 3.12 -17.07 -26.03
CA VAL A 13 2.07 -17.89 -25.39
C VAL A 13 2.76 -18.78 -24.34
N THR A 14 2.68 -18.38 -23.08
CA THR A 14 3.16 -19.19 -21.95
C THR A 14 2.01 -20.05 -21.43
N GLY A 15 2.09 -21.36 -21.66
CA GLY A 15 1.16 -22.34 -21.09
C GLY A 15 1.50 -22.66 -19.64
N MET A 16 0.57 -22.40 -18.73
CA MET A 16 0.58 -22.95 -17.36
C MET A 16 0.04 -24.38 -17.37
N ILE A 17 0.84 -25.35 -16.92
CA ILE A 17 0.36 -26.68 -16.53
C ILE A 17 0.29 -26.73 -15.00
N LEU A 18 -0.92 -26.99 -14.52
CA LEU A 18 -1.34 -27.14 -13.14
C LEU A 18 -1.07 -28.59 -12.68
N THR A 19 -0.34 -28.78 -11.58
CA THR A 19 -0.20 -30.08 -10.90
C THR A 19 -0.70 -29.96 -9.45
N ALA A 20 -1.82 -30.63 -9.18
CA ALA A 20 -2.35 -30.88 -7.84
C ALA A 20 -1.66 -32.09 -7.22
N LEU A 21 -1.32 -32.04 -5.92
CA LEU A 21 -1.02 -33.21 -5.10
C LEU A 21 -1.51 -32.99 -3.65
N THR A 22 -2.13 -34.05 -3.15
CA THR A 22 -2.94 -34.27 -1.96
C THR A 22 -2.17 -34.62 -0.68
N GLY A 23 -2.78 -34.33 0.49
CA GLY A 23 -2.63 -35.06 1.78
C GLY A 23 -1.36 -34.75 2.59
N CYS A 24 -1.33 -34.77 3.93
CA CYS A 24 -2.17 -35.44 4.92
C CYS A 24 -2.26 -34.64 6.22
N THR A 25 -3.44 -34.71 6.84
CA THR A 25 -3.75 -34.36 8.23
C THR A 25 -3.02 -35.28 9.21
N ASN A 26 -2.47 -34.73 10.29
CA ASN A 26 -2.06 -35.51 11.45
C ASN A 26 -2.81 -35.04 12.71
N GLU A 27 -3.46 -36.02 13.33
CA GLU A 27 -4.23 -35.96 14.58
C GLU A 27 -3.41 -35.52 15.78
N ALA A 28 -4.08 -34.83 16.70
CA ALA A 28 -3.64 -34.58 18.07
C ALA A 28 -4.28 -35.62 19.01
N PRO A 29 -3.55 -36.14 20.01
CA PRO A 29 -4.17 -36.75 21.18
C PRO A 29 -4.17 -35.80 22.39
N ALA A 30 -5.31 -35.72 23.06
CA ALA A 30 -5.49 -35.12 24.37
C ALA A 30 -5.18 -36.15 25.47
N GLU A 31 -4.50 -35.74 26.56
CA GLU A 31 -4.89 -36.06 27.96
C GLU A 31 -4.00 -35.35 28.99
N MET A 32 -4.56 -35.13 30.18
CA MET A 32 -4.12 -34.34 31.35
C MET A 32 -4.63 -35.12 32.60
N PRO A 33 -4.23 -34.94 33.90
CA PRO A 33 -3.00 -34.54 34.63
C PRO A 33 -2.58 -35.63 35.70
N PRO A 34 -2.16 -35.34 36.97
CA PRO A 34 -0.86 -34.93 37.55
C PRO A 34 -0.20 -36.01 38.47
N PRO A 35 0.94 -35.72 39.16
CA PRO A 35 0.85 -35.39 40.60
C PRO A 35 1.89 -34.36 41.12
N SER A 36 1.48 -33.58 42.13
CA SER A 36 2.34 -32.97 43.18
C SER A 36 2.01 -33.68 44.52
N PRO A 37 2.80 -33.60 45.61
CA PRO A 37 3.95 -32.72 45.89
C PRO A 37 5.19 -33.46 46.44
N ARG A 38 6.34 -32.79 46.51
CA ARG A 38 7.40 -33.14 47.48
C ARG A 38 7.97 -31.87 48.11
N VAL A 39 7.72 -31.72 49.41
CA VAL A 39 8.34 -30.72 50.29
C VAL A 39 9.73 -31.22 50.64
N SER A 40 10.76 -30.38 50.49
CA SER A 40 12.05 -30.52 51.19
C SER A 40 12.78 -29.16 51.24
N SER A 41 12.59 -28.50 52.37
CA SER A 41 13.58 -27.86 53.24
C SER A 41 14.77 -27.06 52.65
N VAL A 42 14.76 -25.77 53.01
CA VAL A 42 15.85 -24.96 53.61
C VAL A 42 17.19 -24.91 52.85
N SER A 43 17.51 -23.71 52.33
CA SER A 43 18.58 -22.86 52.87
C SER A 43 18.55 -21.49 52.21
N THR A 44 18.48 -20.46 53.05
CA THR A 44 18.62 -19.05 52.69
C THR A 44 20.07 -18.75 52.34
N PRO A 45 20.35 -18.08 51.21
CA PRO A 45 21.49 -17.18 51.12
C PRO A 45 20.99 -15.73 51.19
N THR A 46 21.47 -15.00 52.18
CA THR A 46 21.37 -13.54 52.25
C THR A 46 22.05 -12.94 51.03
N ALA A 47 21.27 -12.58 50.01
CA ALA A 47 21.74 -11.76 48.91
C ALA A 47 21.60 -10.28 49.33
N THR A 48 22.74 -9.60 49.46
CA THR A 48 22.84 -8.15 49.51
C THR A 48 22.07 -7.56 48.33
N VAL A 49 20.95 -6.89 48.62
CA VAL A 49 20.12 -6.22 47.62
C VAL A 49 20.85 -4.94 47.22
N SER A 50 21.61 -4.98 46.13
CA SER A 50 21.92 -3.77 45.37
C SER A 50 20.59 -3.15 44.93
N PRO A 51 20.37 -1.84 45.07
CA PRO A 51 19.17 -1.21 44.55
C PRO A 51 19.11 -1.46 43.05
N THR A 52 18.16 -2.30 42.63
CA THR A 52 17.80 -2.46 41.23
C THR A 52 17.25 -1.11 40.78
N GLU A 53 18.04 -0.37 40.02
CA GLU A 53 17.54 0.75 39.24
C GLU A 53 16.38 0.22 38.39
N ILE A 54 15.17 0.69 38.67
CA ILE A 54 14.01 0.42 37.83
C ILE A 54 14.34 1.07 36.48
N PRO A 55 14.43 0.34 35.36
CA PRO A 55 14.61 0.97 34.07
C PRO A 55 13.39 1.87 33.85
N THR A 56 13.61 3.17 33.86
CA THR A 56 12.62 4.17 33.47
C THR A 56 12.22 3.82 32.03
N LEU A 57 11.03 3.24 31.85
CA LEU A 57 10.48 2.97 30.53
C LEU A 57 10.29 4.33 29.85
N SER A 58 11.23 4.68 28.98
CA SER A 58 11.08 5.83 28.10
C SER A 58 9.83 5.58 27.26
N PRO A 59 8.85 6.50 27.21
CA PRO A 59 7.66 6.30 26.41
C PRO A 59 8.07 6.11 24.96
N THR A 60 7.69 4.97 24.37
CA THR A 60 7.79 4.79 22.92
C THR A 60 6.98 5.91 22.26
N PRO A 61 7.56 6.71 21.35
CA PRO A 61 6.80 7.72 20.64
C PRO A 61 5.63 7.05 19.92
N SER A 62 4.40 7.45 20.24
CA SER A 62 3.22 6.98 19.52
C SER A 62 3.21 7.58 18.13
N ALA A 63 2.91 6.76 17.12
CA ALA A 63 2.70 7.24 15.77
C ALA A 63 1.60 8.32 15.74
N PRO A 64 1.74 9.36 14.90
CA PRO A 64 0.71 10.37 14.76
C PRO A 64 -0.59 9.74 14.25
N VAL A 65 -1.72 10.24 14.76
CA VAL A 65 -3.06 9.83 14.31
C VAL A 65 -3.35 10.55 13.00
N GLY A 66 -3.59 9.79 11.92
CA GLY A 66 -3.94 10.36 10.62
C GLY A 66 -5.42 10.68 10.49
N GLU A 67 -5.74 11.58 9.57
CA GLU A 67 -7.11 11.99 9.23
C GLU A 67 -7.57 11.45 7.87
N ILE A 68 -8.86 11.64 7.57
CA ILE A 68 -9.42 11.32 6.25
C ILE A 68 -9.42 12.60 5.41
N ARG A 69 -8.84 12.57 4.21
CA ARG A 69 -8.86 13.69 3.26
C ARG A 69 -9.39 13.30 1.90
N THR A 70 -10.10 14.23 1.26
CA THR A 70 -10.55 14.09 -0.12
C THR A 70 -9.63 14.87 -1.07
N PHE A 71 -9.30 14.27 -2.20
CA PHE A 71 -8.49 14.87 -3.27
C PHE A 71 -9.27 14.83 -4.58
N THR A 72 -9.14 15.91 -5.37
CA THR A 72 -9.80 16.03 -6.67
C THR A 72 -8.78 16.44 -7.72
N PHE A 73 -8.69 15.67 -8.81
CA PHE A 73 -7.78 15.89 -9.93
C PHE A 73 -8.53 15.77 -11.25
N GLY A 74 -8.92 16.90 -11.84
CA GLY A 74 -9.85 16.89 -12.97
C GLY A 74 -11.18 16.23 -12.55
N ARG A 75 -11.52 15.10 -13.17
CA ARG A 75 -12.71 14.29 -12.82
C ARG A 75 -12.44 13.18 -11.81
N LEU A 76 -11.17 12.85 -11.53
CA LEU A 76 -10.84 11.87 -10.50
C LEU A 76 -11.12 12.46 -9.12
N LYS A 77 -11.81 11.70 -8.27
CA LYS A 77 -12.05 12.05 -6.87
C LYS A 77 -11.71 10.87 -5.97
N LEU A 78 -10.84 11.13 -5.00
CA LEU A 78 -10.33 10.12 -4.08
C LEU A 78 -10.57 10.55 -2.64
N GLU A 79 -10.76 9.58 -1.76
CA GLU A 79 -10.68 9.76 -0.31
C GLU A 79 -9.54 8.88 0.23
N VAL A 80 -8.63 9.47 1.00
CA VAL A 80 -7.48 8.79 1.58
C VAL A 80 -7.60 8.82 3.09
N THR A 81 -7.46 7.67 3.73
CA THR A 81 -7.44 7.55 5.20
C THR A 81 -6.02 7.62 5.75
N GLN A 82 -5.90 7.89 7.06
CA GLN A 82 -4.63 7.94 7.76
C GLN A 82 -3.63 8.96 7.15
N VAL A 83 -4.13 10.06 6.60
CA VAL A 83 -3.28 11.14 6.10
C VAL A 83 -2.71 11.90 7.29
N ILE A 84 -1.39 11.91 7.42
CA ILE A 84 -0.69 12.64 8.49
C ILE A 84 -0.33 14.04 7.99
N GLU A 85 0.12 14.14 6.75
CA GLU A 85 0.51 15.40 6.14
C GLU A 85 0.25 15.40 4.64
N THR A 86 0.05 16.58 4.08
CA THR A 86 0.05 16.80 2.62
C THR A 86 1.00 17.92 2.29
N ARG A 87 1.88 17.69 1.31
CA ARG A 87 2.84 18.67 0.81
C ARG A 87 2.68 18.81 -0.69
N THR A 88 3.00 19.98 -1.24
CA THR A 88 3.16 20.13 -2.69
C THR A 88 4.60 19.79 -3.07
N LYS A 89 4.78 18.99 -4.12
CA LYS A 89 6.09 18.61 -4.65
C LYS A 89 6.18 18.99 -6.12
N GLN A 90 7.36 19.43 -6.53
CA GLN A 90 7.68 19.70 -7.93
C GLN A 90 8.42 18.51 -8.53
N SER A 91 8.14 18.22 -9.79
CA SER A 91 8.90 17.25 -10.60
C SER A 91 9.03 17.78 -12.02
N SER A 92 9.99 17.24 -12.76
CA SER A 92 10.24 17.63 -14.14
C SER A 92 10.59 16.40 -14.97
N ASP A 93 10.09 16.40 -16.20
CA ASP A 93 10.33 15.44 -17.27
C ASP A 93 10.51 16.26 -18.53
N GLY A 94 11.59 15.99 -19.25
CA GLY A 94 12.01 16.80 -20.40
C GLY A 94 12.22 18.30 -20.11
N GLY A 95 12.36 18.70 -18.85
CA GLY A 95 12.58 20.10 -18.44
C GLY A 95 11.31 20.93 -18.24
N VAL A 96 10.11 20.35 -18.36
CA VAL A 96 8.85 21.02 -18.01
C VAL A 96 8.49 20.71 -16.55
N PRO A 97 8.45 21.70 -15.65
CA PRO A 97 8.06 21.46 -14.27
C PRO A 97 6.55 21.25 -14.15
N TRP A 98 6.13 20.35 -13.28
CA TRP A 98 4.75 20.24 -12.79
C TRP A 98 4.74 20.04 -11.27
N GLU A 99 3.59 20.32 -10.68
CA GLU A 99 3.35 20.16 -9.26
C GLU A 99 2.35 19.03 -9.01
N TYR A 100 2.52 18.32 -7.91
CA TYR A 100 1.58 17.32 -7.43
C TYR A 100 1.54 17.30 -5.89
N GLN A 101 0.47 16.74 -5.35
CA GLN A 101 0.33 16.58 -3.90
C GLN A 101 1.04 15.30 -3.46
N GLN A 102 1.90 15.39 -2.46
CA GLN A 102 2.51 14.26 -1.77
C GLN A 102 1.75 14.05 -0.46
N VAL A 103 1.21 12.85 -0.27
CA VAL A 103 0.55 12.44 0.98
C VAL A 103 1.53 11.60 1.80
N VAL A 104 1.77 12.06 3.03
CA VAL A 104 2.44 11.26 4.05
C VAL A 104 1.36 10.49 4.83
N TYR A 105 1.43 9.16 4.79
CA TYR A 105 0.37 8.29 5.31
C TYR A 105 0.83 7.43 6.48
N GLY A 106 -0.10 7.15 7.40
CA GLY A 106 0.08 6.26 8.54
C GLY A 106 -0.22 4.80 8.21
N ALA A 107 0.08 3.89 9.14
CA ALA A 107 -0.16 2.45 8.95
C ALA A 107 -1.64 2.15 8.65
N GLY A 108 -1.89 1.24 7.69
CA GLY A 108 -3.24 0.84 7.29
C GLY A 108 -4.00 1.89 6.48
N ALA A 109 -3.30 2.87 5.89
CA ALA A 109 -3.91 3.85 4.99
C ALA A 109 -4.58 3.18 3.79
N ARG A 110 -5.75 3.68 3.40
CA ARG A 110 -6.55 3.18 2.28
C ARG A 110 -7.00 4.32 1.41
N VAL A 111 -7.17 4.04 0.13
CA VAL A 111 -7.80 4.93 -0.83
C VAL A 111 -9.17 4.37 -1.18
N ARG A 112 -10.19 5.21 -1.13
CA ARG A 112 -11.51 4.96 -1.69
C ARG A 112 -11.68 5.84 -2.93
N VAL A 113 -12.08 5.24 -4.04
CA VAL A 113 -12.36 5.93 -5.29
C VAL A 113 -13.81 6.41 -5.25
N LEU A 114 -13.99 7.74 -5.24
CA LEU A 114 -15.32 8.36 -5.23
C LEU A 114 -15.82 8.67 -6.65
N ASP A 115 -14.88 8.97 -7.54
CA ASP A 115 -15.10 9.12 -8.99
C ASP A 115 -13.80 8.68 -9.69
N THR A 116 -13.91 7.81 -10.68
CA THR A 116 -12.77 7.24 -11.43
C THR A 116 -12.22 8.20 -12.48
N GLY A 117 -12.98 9.24 -12.84
CA GLY A 117 -12.58 10.22 -13.83
C GLY A 117 -12.42 9.66 -15.25
N MET A 118 -13.16 8.60 -15.60
CA MET A 118 -13.14 7.99 -16.94
C MET A 118 -13.40 9.01 -18.05
N SER A 119 -12.86 8.75 -19.25
CA SER A 119 -13.15 9.57 -20.43
C SER A 119 -14.65 9.57 -20.76
N ASP A 120 -15.11 10.63 -21.42
CA ASP A 120 -16.49 10.64 -21.92
C ASP A 120 -16.56 9.80 -23.21
N ALA A 121 -17.45 8.80 -23.21
CA ALA A 121 -17.66 7.92 -24.35
C ALA A 121 -18.10 8.68 -25.63
N SER A 122 -18.71 9.84 -25.48
CA SER A 122 -19.21 10.66 -26.59
C SER A 122 -18.08 11.33 -27.40
N ILE A 123 -16.87 11.40 -26.84
CA ILE A 123 -15.72 12.07 -27.45
C ILE A 123 -14.58 11.11 -27.80
N THR A 124 -14.72 9.83 -27.49
CA THR A 124 -13.71 8.80 -27.78
C THR A 124 -13.98 8.15 -29.14
N GLU A 125 -12.91 7.77 -29.84
CA GLU A 125 -13.01 7.22 -31.21
C GLU A 125 -13.83 5.93 -31.27
N ASP A 126 -13.75 5.10 -30.23
CA ASP A 126 -14.45 3.82 -30.14
C ASP A 126 -15.81 3.91 -29.45
N GLY A 127 -16.24 5.10 -29.05
CA GLY A 127 -17.52 5.33 -28.38
C GLY A 127 -17.59 4.74 -26.97
N LYS A 128 -16.45 4.53 -26.29
CA LYS A 128 -16.39 3.96 -24.93
C LYS A 128 -15.65 4.86 -23.96
N SER A 129 -16.04 4.79 -22.70
CA SER A 129 -15.29 5.40 -21.60
C SER A 129 -14.05 4.57 -21.29
N HIS A 130 -12.93 5.26 -21.09
CA HIS A 130 -11.62 4.68 -20.80
C HIS A 130 -11.05 5.26 -19.52
N PRO A 131 -10.27 4.50 -18.73
CA PRO A 131 -9.52 5.04 -17.62
C PRO A 131 -8.64 6.21 -18.06
N GLN A 132 -8.52 7.21 -17.19
CA GLN A 132 -7.64 8.37 -17.40
C GLN A 132 -6.55 8.47 -16.35
N PHE A 133 -6.65 7.66 -15.29
CA PHE A 133 -5.71 7.64 -14.17
C PHE A 133 -5.29 6.20 -13.84
N GLY A 134 -4.12 6.07 -13.24
CA GLY A 134 -3.59 4.79 -12.80
C GLY A 134 -2.80 4.89 -11.50
N ILE A 135 -2.61 3.75 -10.86
CA ILE A 135 -1.71 3.56 -9.72
C ILE A 135 -0.36 3.10 -10.26
N SER A 136 0.71 3.75 -9.81
CA SER A 136 2.09 3.40 -10.11
C SER A 136 2.69 2.63 -8.94
N PHE A 137 3.38 1.54 -9.27
CA PHE A 137 4.09 0.66 -8.33
C PHE A 137 5.56 0.57 -8.72
N GLU A 138 6.44 0.39 -7.74
CA GLU A 138 7.83 0.00 -7.95
C GLU A 138 7.96 -1.52 -8.20
N PRO A 139 8.88 -1.98 -9.08
CA PRO A 139 9.76 -1.16 -9.90
C PRO A 139 9.03 -0.49 -11.08
N ASP A 140 8.15 -1.19 -11.79
CA ASP A 140 7.52 -0.70 -13.03
C ASP A 140 6.03 -1.09 -13.16
N GLY A 141 5.36 -1.36 -12.05
CA GLY A 141 3.98 -1.83 -12.05
C GLY A 141 2.98 -0.70 -12.32
N ARG A 142 1.89 -1.03 -13.03
CA ARG A 142 0.79 -0.11 -13.29
C ARG A 142 -0.55 -0.83 -13.19
N GLN A 143 -1.51 -0.18 -12.53
CA GLN A 143 -2.91 -0.60 -12.52
C GLN A 143 -3.79 0.59 -12.90
N GLU A 144 -4.74 0.38 -13.80
CA GLU A 144 -5.71 1.42 -14.16
C GLU A 144 -6.76 1.60 -13.06
N ILE A 145 -7.23 2.84 -12.89
CA ILE A 145 -8.37 3.14 -12.02
C ILE A 145 -9.61 3.14 -12.91
N ASP A 146 -10.31 2.01 -12.91
CA ASP A 146 -11.57 1.81 -13.63
C ASP A 146 -12.75 1.71 -12.66
N GLU A 147 -13.96 1.53 -13.19
CA GLU A 147 -15.19 1.42 -12.40
C GLU A 147 -15.23 0.21 -11.46
N LYS A 148 -14.34 -0.76 -11.62
CA LYS A 148 -14.29 -1.96 -10.76
C LYS A 148 -13.42 -1.74 -9.53
N LEU A 149 -12.57 -0.71 -9.53
CA LEU A 149 -11.68 -0.39 -8.43
C LEU A 149 -12.35 0.59 -7.47
N GLU A 150 -13.07 0.07 -6.48
CA GLU A 150 -13.76 0.90 -5.47
C GLU A 150 -12.82 1.40 -4.36
N SER A 151 -11.89 0.56 -3.91
CA SER A 151 -10.92 0.91 -2.88
C SER A 151 -9.69 -0.01 -2.91
N PHE A 152 -8.59 0.48 -2.35
CA PHE A 152 -7.35 -0.29 -2.17
C PHE A 152 -6.58 0.18 -0.94
N GLU A 153 -5.72 -0.69 -0.41
CA GLU A 153 -4.78 -0.35 0.65
C GLU A 153 -3.51 0.25 0.05
N ILE A 154 -2.95 1.28 0.68
CA ILE A 154 -1.67 1.84 0.25
C ILE A 154 -0.55 0.93 0.75
N THR A 155 0.15 0.30 -0.18
CA THR A 155 1.30 -0.56 0.12
C THR A 155 2.63 0.18 -0.10
N PRO A 156 3.74 -0.26 0.53
CA PRO A 156 5.03 0.43 0.42
C PRO A 156 5.62 0.52 -0.99
N ASP A 157 5.23 -0.38 -1.90
CA ASP A 157 5.62 -0.39 -3.29
C ASP A 157 4.81 0.59 -4.16
N MET A 158 3.68 1.11 -3.67
CA MET A 158 2.92 2.13 -4.39
C MET A 158 3.59 3.49 -4.31
N ARG A 159 3.81 4.11 -5.47
CA ARG A 159 4.35 5.48 -5.57
C ARG A 159 3.29 6.55 -5.54
N GLY A 160 2.12 6.27 -6.09
CA GLY A 160 1.10 7.28 -6.27
C GLY A 160 0.15 7.02 -7.41
N ILE A 161 -0.69 8.03 -7.65
CA ILE A 161 -1.64 8.11 -8.74
C ILE A 161 -1.06 9.03 -9.83
N PHE A 162 -1.22 8.63 -11.09
CA PHE A 162 -0.74 9.40 -12.23
C PHE A 162 -1.79 9.48 -13.34
N SER A 163 -1.67 10.51 -14.18
CA SER A 163 -2.46 10.65 -15.41
C SER A 163 -1.94 9.67 -16.47
N LEU A 164 -2.83 8.87 -17.07
CA LEU A 164 -2.43 7.93 -18.12
C LEU A 164 -2.06 8.66 -19.43
N GLU A 165 -2.62 9.84 -19.66
CA GLU A 165 -2.38 10.65 -20.86
C GLU A 165 -0.99 11.27 -20.85
N SER A 166 -0.61 11.90 -19.74
CA SER A 166 0.65 12.64 -19.62
C SER A 166 1.75 11.88 -18.88
N SER A 167 1.44 10.73 -18.28
CA SER A 167 2.38 9.94 -17.46
C SER A 167 2.99 10.72 -16.28
N VAL A 168 2.31 11.76 -15.79
CA VAL A 168 2.75 12.56 -14.63
C VAL A 168 1.94 12.26 -13.38
N PHE A 169 2.58 12.34 -12.21
CA PHE A 169 1.90 12.18 -10.92
C PHE A 169 0.93 13.32 -10.66
N VAL A 170 -0.22 12.96 -10.09
CA VAL A 170 -1.18 13.91 -9.53
C VAL A 170 -1.25 13.78 -8.00
N LEU A 171 -0.95 12.60 -7.48
CA LEU A 171 -0.87 12.31 -6.04
C LEU A 171 0.28 11.32 -5.78
N GLY A 172 1.18 11.64 -4.86
CA GLY A 172 2.26 10.75 -4.40
C GLY A 172 1.96 10.16 -3.02
N PHE A 173 2.50 8.98 -2.75
CA PHE A 173 2.40 8.31 -1.44
C PHE A 173 3.77 8.16 -0.80
N GLU A 174 3.85 8.48 0.50
CA GLU A 174 5.05 8.33 1.32
C GLU A 174 4.66 7.82 2.71
N ALA A 175 5.24 6.71 3.14
CA ALA A 175 4.98 6.19 4.47
C ALA A 175 5.59 7.13 5.53
N TYR A 176 4.83 7.41 6.59
CA TYR A 176 5.37 8.13 7.73
C TYR A 176 6.49 7.35 8.41
N GLN A 177 7.60 8.03 8.68
CA GLN A 177 8.73 7.52 9.44
C GLN A 177 8.86 8.32 10.73
N ALA A 178 8.81 7.62 11.87
CA ALA A 178 9.13 8.22 13.16
C ALA A 178 10.65 8.43 13.22
N SER A 179 11.06 9.67 13.45
CA SER A 179 12.46 10.10 13.61
C SER A 179 12.92 10.04 15.05
#